data_AF-A0A2G2N3U0-F1
#
_entry.id   AF-A0A2G2N3U0-F1
#
_cell.length_a   1.000
_cell.length_b   1.000
_cell.length_c   1.000
_cell.angle_alpha   90.00
_cell.angle_beta   90.00
_cell.angle_gamma   90.00
#
_symmetry.space_group_name_H-M   'P 1'
#
loop_
_entity.id
_entity.type
_entity.pdbx_description
1 polymer ?
#
loop_
_entity_poly.entity_id
_entity_poly.type
_entity_poly.pdbx_seq_one_letter_code
_entity_poly.pdbx_strand_id
1 'polypeptide(L)'
;MFAGCNSTTQESNDNVNTVVVEDVPETEETTAISVRPEIETPLVEEEEHDSKPLVEEEFKPANWYIRLVAEAPSRALKTNSAQFGILEKSDAAAKHTLISSGRFSGPYLDVVFIDPDGRTADVYKSDYHTYQEGTEERWMFTVGTDDSTSEVSLTWNGMYLLTPYIDSENREQYKESLSLNNPLITYMKLVDVETGKEIAVSVDGQAQTYIFNMNGQNERVFEWVVQTEVVSIPLTKSSALTSKAKSIQKNVAIMNAKIEAKRAESFDLSKPPIFKEARDGK
;
A
#
# COMPACT_ATOMS: atom_id res chain seq x y z
N MET A 1 -47.21 -30.31 -20.55
CA MET A 1 -47.41 -31.17 -19.36
C MET A 1 -46.09 -31.84 -19.03
N PHE A 2 -45.34 -31.29 -18.09
CA PHE A 2 -44.36 -32.02 -17.27
C PHE A 2 -44.33 -31.31 -15.92
N ALA A 3 -44.54 -32.12 -14.88
CA ALA A 3 -44.55 -31.76 -13.47
C ALA A 3 -43.18 -32.06 -12.85
N GLY A 4 -42.88 -31.48 -11.69
CA GLY A 4 -41.78 -31.90 -10.81
C GLY A 4 -41.19 -30.70 -10.08
N CYS A 5 -41.76 -30.27 -8.96
CA CYS A 5 -41.54 -30.77 -7.58
C CYS A 5 -40.38 -30.07 -6.88
N ASN A 6 -40.76 -29.22 -5.92
CA ASN A 6 -39.93 -28.58 -4.91
C ASN A 6 -39.29 -29.62 -3.96
N SER A 7 -38.10 -29.32 -3.48
CA SER A 7 -37.54 -29.94 -2.27
C SER A 7 -36.84 -28.87 -1.43
N THR A 8 -37.49 -28.53 -0.32
CA THR A 8 -36.97 -27.82 0.84
C THR A 8 -36.32 -28.84 1.77
N THR A 9 -35.10 -28.59 2.24
CA THR A 9 -34.61 -29.18 3.49
C THR A 9 -33.86 -28.13 4.29
N GLN A 10 -34.32 -27.98 5.53
CA GLN A 10 -33.91 -27.09 6.58
C GLN A 10 -33.15 -27.96 7.59
N GLU A 11 -31.90 -27.64 7.92
CA GLU A 11 -31.22 -28.20 9.09
C GLU A 11 -30.57 -27.09 9.89
N SER A 12 -31.19 -26.83 11.04
CA SER A 12 -30.68 -26.09 12.18
C SER A 12 -29.64 -26.91 12.92
N ASN A 13 -28.49 -26.34 13.23
CA ASN A 13 -27.62 -26.83 14.29
C ASN A 13 -27.26 -25.67 15.21
N ASP A 14 -28.00 -25.57 16.30
CA ASP A 14 -27.63 -24.83 17.50
C ASP A 14 -26.44 -25.53 18.14
N ASN A 15 -25.33 -24.81 18.31
CA ASN A 15 -24.27 -25.26 19.21
C ASN A 15 -23.93 -24.14 20.18
N VAL A 16 -24.56 -24.23 21.34
CA VAL A 16 -24.31 -23.42 22.54
C VAL A 16 -22.99 -23.89 23.14
N ASN A 17 -21.96 -23.04 23.11
CA ASN A 17 -20.74 -23.30 23.85
C ASN A 17 -20.59 -22.25 24.96
N THR A 18 -21.00 -22.67 26.15
CA THR A 18 -20.80 -21.99 27.43
C THR A 18 -19.32 -22.09 27.79
N VAL A 19 -18.63 -20.96 27.95
CA VAL A 19 -17.29 -20.94 28.56
C VAL A 19 -17.32 -20.03 29.77
N VAL A 20 -16.84 -20.63 30.85
CA VAL A 20 -16.78 -20.20 32.24
C VAL A 20 -15.82 -19.02 32.41
N VAL A 21 -16.27 -18.04 33.19
CA VAL A 21 -15.49 -16.92 33.69
C VAL A 21 -14.70 -17.40 34.91
N GLU A 22 -13.38 -17.31 34.88
CA GLU A 22 -12.54 -17.43 36.08
C GLU A 22 -11.95 -16.05 36.42
N ASP A 23 -12.39 -15.55 37.58
CA ASP A 23 -11.84 -14.41 38.30
C ASP A 23 -10.41 -14.68 38.78
N VAL A 24 -9.51 -13.71 38.61
CA VAL A 24 -8.21 -13.67 39.29
C VAL A 24 -8.03 -12.27 39.89
N PRO A 25 -7.62 -12.16 41.17
CA PRO A 25 -7.78 -10.95 41.98
C PRO A 25 -6.73 -9.86 41.74
N GLU A 26 -7.16 -8.63 42.02
CA GLU A 26 -6.37 -7.43 42.28
C GLU A 26 -5.31 -7.67 43.37
N THR A 27 -4.10 -7.17 43.11
CA THR A 27 -3.10 -6.89 44.15
C THR A 27 -2.82 -5.40 44.13
N GLU A 28 -3.32 -4.72 45.15
CA GLU A 28 -2.94 -3.36 45.55
C GLU A 28 -1.53 -3.40 46.17
N GLU A 29 -0.58 -2.64 45.62
CA GLU A 29 0.62 -2.22 46.36
C GLU A 29 0.69 -0.69 46.39
N THR A 30 0.20 -0.16 47.51
CA THR A 30 0.58 1.14 48.08
C THR A 30 2.08 1.18 48.36
N THR A 31 2.80 2.12 47.77
CA THR A 31 4.10 2.58 48.29
C THR A 31 4.13 4.09 48.50
N ALA A 32 4.78 4.43 49.60
CA ALA A 32 4.60 5.62 50.38
C ALA A 32 5.24 6.88 49.78
N ILE A 33 4.54 7.98 50.08
CA ILE A 33 4.91 9.38 49.93
C ILE A 33 6.25 9.66 50.65
N SER A 34 7.22 10.20 49.92
CA SER A 34 8.43 10.81 50.47
C SER A 34 8.40 12.30 50.18
N VAL A 35 7.97 13.06 51.19
CA VAL A 35 7.91 14.53 51.20
C VAL A 35 9.34 15.07 51.25
N ARG A 36 9.76 15.81 50.22
CA ARG A 36 11.01 16.57 50.22
C ARG A 36 10.70 18.07 50.33
N PRO A 37 11.36 18.81 51.22
CA PRO A 37 11.02 20.19 51.53
C PRO A 37 11.30 21.15 50.37
N GLU A 38 10.35 22.07 50.18
CA GLU A 38 10.41 23.25 49.32
C GLU A 38 11.64 24.12 49.64
N ILE A 39 12.38 24.45 48.60
CA ILE A 39 13.29 25.60 48.59
C ILE A 39 12.59 26.63 47.71
N GLU A 40 11.95 27.62 48.35
CA GLU A 40 11.40 28.78 47.68
C GLU A 40 12.53 29.52 46.97
N THR A 41 12.50 29.47 45.65
CA THR A 41 13.41 30.22 44.78
C THR A 41 12.60 31.43 44.31
N PRO A 42 13.14 32.66 44.41
CA PRO A 42 12.39 33.86 44.07
C PRO A 42 11.93 33.86 42.61
N LEU A 43 10.63 34.15 42.41
CA LEU A 43 10.00 34.39 41.11
C LEU A 43 10.76 35.50 40.38
N VAL A 44 11.50 35.12 39.34
CA VAL A 44 11.82 36.00 38.23
C VAL A 44 10.85 35.59 37.12
N GLU A 45 9.83 36.41 36.88
CA GLU A 45 8.95 36.30 35.72
C GLU A 45 9.75 36.68 34.46
N GLU A 46 10.63 35.78 34.02
CA GLU A 46 11.08 35.80 32.64
C GLU A 46 9.95 35.20 31.82
N GLU A 47 9.23 36.05 31.09
CA GLU A 47 8.33 35.63 30.01
C GLU A 47 9.17 34.91 28.95
N GLU A 48 9.48 33.64 29.21
CA GLU A 48 9.89 32.69 28.19
C GLU A 48 8.71 32.58 27.22
N HIS A 49 8.74 33.44 26.21
CA HIS A 49 8.05 33.20 24.95
C HIS A 49 8.64 31.93 24.35
N ASP A 50 8.16 30.78 24.85
CA ASP A 50 8.29 29.43 24.31
C ASP A 50 7.71 29.46 22.90
N SER A 51 8.51 30.00 22.00
CA SER A 51 8.28 30.05 20.57
C SER A 51 8.57 28.64 20.09
N LYS A 52 7.69 27.70 20.46
CA LYS A 52 7.67 26.36 19.88
C LYS A 52 7.71 26.60 18.37
N PRO A 53 8.73 26.09 17.66
CA PRO A 53 8.71 26.17 16.22
C PRO A 53 7.39 25.53 15.79
N LEU A 54 6.54 26.33 15.14
CA LEU A 54 5.45 25.82 14.31
C LEU A 54 6.14 24.99 13.24
N VAL A 55 6.40 23.73 13.56
CA VAL A 55 6.69 22.69 12.59
C VAL A 55 5.38 22.55 11.85
N GLU A 56 5.25 23.30 10.76
CA GLU A 56 4.29 23.00 9.72
C GLU A 56 4.64 21.60 9.23
N GLU A 57 4.03 20.58 9.86
CA GLU A 57 4.04 19.21 9.36
C GLU A 57 3.34 19.24 8.00
N GLU A 58 4.10 19.47 6.93
CA GLU A 58 3.69 19.10 5.58
C GLU A 58 3.57 17.58 5.54
N PHE A 59 2.42 17.11 6.01
CA PHE A 59 2.07 15.70 6.16
C PHE A 59 1.93 15.00 4.79
N LYS A 60 1.75 15.79 3.73
CA LYS A 60 1.40 15.33 2.39
C LYS A 60 2.48 15.74 1.40
N PRO A 61 3.31 14.80 0.92
CA PRO A 61 4.31 15.13 -0.09
C PRO A 61 3.63 15.58 -1.39
N ALA A 62 4.19 16.59 -2.03
CA ALA A 62 3.72 17.13 -3.31
C ALA A 62 3.73 16.11 -4.47
N ASN A 63 4.73 15.22 -4.50
CA ASN A 63 4.91 14.24 -5.57
C ASN A 63 5.21 12.87 -4.97
N TRP A 64 4.33 11.91 -5.19
CA TRP A 64 4.48 10.55 -4.68
C TRP A 64 3.72 9.54 -5.53
N TYR A 65 4.09 8.27 -5.40
CA TYR A 65 3.35 7.18 -6.01
C TYR A 65 3.41 5.89 -5.18
N ILE A 66 2.48 4.99 -5.43
CA ILE A 66 2.43 3.64 -4.89
C ILE A 66 2.48 2.65 -6.04
N ARG A 67 3.20 1.56 -5.80
CA ARG A 67 3.41 0.49 -6.75
C ARG A 67 2.57 -0.73 -6.39
N LEU A 68 1.65 -1.12 -7.27
CA LEU A 68 0.83 -2.32 -7.17
C LEU A 68 1.45 -3.47 -7.96
N VAL A 69 1.49 -4.65 -7.33
CA VAL A 69 1.95 -5.89 -7.96
C VAL A 69 0.96 -6.99 -7.63
N ALA A 70 0.35 -7.58 -8.66
CA ALA A 70 -0.47 -8.78 -8.52
C ALA A 70 0.36 -10.03 -8.89
N GLU A 71 0.20 -11.09 -8.11
CA GLU A 71 0.85 -12.38 -8.34
C GLU A 71 -0.18 -13.51 -8.30
N ALA A 72 -0.10 -14.46 -9.22
CA ALA A 72 -0.85 -15.72 -9.22
C ALA A 72 0.15 -16.88 -9.08
N PRO A 73 0.50 -17.29 -7.84
CA PRO A 73 1.61 -18.19 -7.59
C PRO A 73 1.45 -19.58 -8.23
N SER A 74 0.22 -20.08 -8.34
CA SER A 74 -0.09 -21.37 -8.96
C SER A 74 0.32 -21.45 -10.44
N ARG A 75 0.41 -20.29 -11.11
CA ARG A 75 0.74 -20.18 -12.53
C ARG A 75 2.07 -19.47 -12.78
N ALA A 76 2.78 -19.10 -11.72
CA ALA A 76 4.00 -18.30 -11.77
C ALA A 76 3.84 -16.99 -12.57
N LEU A 77 2.64 -16.40 -12.55
CA LEU A 77 2.37 -15.13 -13.20
C LEU A 77 2.52 -13.99 -12.20
N LYS A 78 3.08 -12.88 -12.67
CA LYS A 78 3.30 -11.65 -11.91
C LYS A 78 3.17 -10.47 -12.84
N THR A 79 2.47 -9.44 -12.40
CA THR A 79 2.30 -8.23 -13.21
C THR A 79 3.57 -7.40 -13.25
N ASN A 80 3.77 -6.72 -14.37
CA ASN A 80 4.63 -5.53 -14.35
C ASN A 80 3.91 -4.48 -13.51
N SER A 81 4.66 -3.83 -12.62
CA SER A 81 4.06 -3.02 -11.58
C SER A 81 3.17 -1.91 -12.13
N ALA A 82 1.91 -1.87 -11.69
CA ALA A 82 1.03 -0.74 -11.93
C ALA A 82 1.30 0.35 -10.89
N GLN A 83 1.13 1.62 -11.25
CA GLN A 83 1.54 2.74 -10.38
C GLN A 83 0.47 3.81 -10.30
N PHE A 84 0.22 4.35 -9.13
CA PHE A 84 -0.67 5.51 -9.02
C PHE A 84 -0.16 6.49 -7.97
N GLY A 85 -0.61 7.74 -8.06
CA GLY A 85 -0.32 8.73 -7.02
C GLY A 85 -0.55 10.16 -7.48
N ILE A 86 0.19 11.07 -6.86
CA ILE A 86 0.03 12.51 -7.03
C ILE A 86 1.28 13.11 -7.66
N LEU A 87 1.06 14.00 -8.63
CA LEU A 87 2.07 14.88 -9.19
C LEU A 87 1.53 16.31 -9.24
N GLU A 88 2.28 17.30 -8.73
CA GLU A 88 1.84 18.71 -8.72
C GLU A 88 1.65 19.29 -10.13
N LYS A 89 2.48 18.86 -11.09
CA LYS A 89 2.47 19.39 -12.45
C LYS A 89 1.54 18.56 -13.34
N SER A 90 0.52 19.22 -13.90
CA SER A 90 -0.47 18.62 -14.81
C SER A 90 0.15 17.83 -15.97
N ASP A 91 1.23 18.36 -16.56
CA ASP A 91 1.92 17.71 -17.68
C ASP A 91 2.67 16.45 -17.27
N ALA A 92 3.14 16.38 -16.03
CA ALA A 92 3.82 15.20 -15.52
C ALA A 92 2.81 14.05 -15.39
N ALA A 93 1.61 14.32 -14.85
CA ALA A 93 0.53 13.34 -14.77
C ALA A 93 0.17 12.72 -16.13
N ALA A 94 0.03 13.55 -17.17
CA ALA A 94 -0.24 13.07 -18.53
C ALA A 94 0.91 12.24 -19.11
N LYS A 95 2.17 12.67 -18.92
CA LYS A 95 3.37 11.99 -19.44
C LYS A 95 3.66 10.65 -18.76
N HIS A 96 3.20 10.47 -17.52
CA HIS A 96 3.45 9.28 -16.73
C HIS A 96 2.30 8.27 -16.76
N THR A 97 1.25 8.50 -17.56
CA THR A 97 0.16 7.54 -17.78
C THR A 97 0.56 6.58 -18.90
N LEU A 98 0.97 5.35 -18.53
CA LEU A 98 1.38 4.32 -19.48
C LEU A 98 0.16 3.54 -19.97
N ILE A 99 0.05 3.34 -21.27
CA ILE A 99 -0.99 2.49 -21.86
C ILE A 99 -0.58 1.01 -21.70
N SER A 100 -1.51 0.19 -21.25
CA SER A 100 -1.36 -1.26 -21.18
C SER A 100 -1.35 -1.85 -22.59
N SER A 101 -0.52 -2.87 -22.82
CA SER A 101 -0.36 -3.53 -24.13
C SER A 101 -1.60 -4.32 -24.62
N GLY A 102 -2.76 -4.15 -23.99
CA GLY A 102 -3.95 -4.96 -24.24
C GLY A 102 -3.82 -6.39 -23.70
N ARG A 103 -4.94 -7.14 -23.71
CA ARG A 103 -4.94 -8.55 -23.30
C ARG A 103 -4.31 -9.40 -24.41
N PHE A 104 -3.29 -10.18 -24.06
CA PHE A 104 -2.68 -11.14 -24.96
C PHE A 104 -3.55 -12.41 -25.06
N SER A 105 -3.44 -13.15 -26.15
CA SER A 105 -4.18 -14.41 -26.37
C SER A 105 -3.66 -15.61 -25.54
N GLY A 106 -2.77 -15.36 -24.57
CA GLY A 106 -2.18 -16.38 -23.69
C GLY A 106 -2.52 -16.14 -22.22
N PRO A 107 -1.94 -16.94 -21.31
CA PRO A 107 -2.11 -16.75 -19.87
C PRO A 107 -1.74 -15.33 -19.47
N TYR A 108 -2.61 -14.66 -18.72
CA TYR A 108 -2.39 -13.29 -18.29
C TYR A 108 -2.86 -13.06 -16.86
N LEU A 109 -2.14 -12.14 -16.22
CA LEU A 109 -2.51 -11.48 -14.99
C LEU A 109 -2.15 -10.02 -15.21
N ASP A 110 -3.05 -9.11 -14.89
CA ASP A 110 -2.83 -7.70 -15.14
C ASP A 110 -3.49 -6.79 -14.10
N VAL A 111 -2.92 -5.61 -13.89
CA VAL A 111 -3.52 -4.52 -13.08
C VAL A 111 -3.70 -3.30 -13.97
N VAL A 112 -4.92 -2.79 -14.04
CA VAL A 112 -5.32 -1.72 -14.97
C VAL A 112 -6.17 -0.69 -14.26
N PHE A 113 -5.81 0.58 -14.33
CA PHE A 113 -6.66 1.68 -13.83
C PHE A 113 -7.87 1.89 -14.74
N ILE A 114 -9.03 2.05 -14.10
CA ILE A 114 -10.28 2.40 -14.76
C ILE A 114 -10.19 3.89 -15.09
N ASP A 115 -10.64 4.24 -16.30
CA ASP A 115 -10.53 5.55 -16.90
C ASP A 115 -10.89 6.69 -15.91
N PRO A 116 -9.93 7.57 -15.54
CA PRO A 116 -10.25 8.74 -14.75
C PRO A 116 -11.09 9.71 -15.60
N ASP A 117 -12.03 10.41 -14.98
CA ASP A 117 -12.99 11.28 -15.67
C ASP A 117 -12.35 12.16 -16.76
N GLY A 118 -12.86 12.06 -17.99
CA GLY A 118 -12.47 12.91 -19.11
C GLY A 118 -11.32 12.39 -19.99
N ARG A 119 -10.89 11.13 -19.82
CA ARG A 119 -9.94 10.48 -20.75
C ARG A 119 -10.65 9.47 -21.67
N THR A 120 -9.92 8.97 -22.67
CA THR A 120 -10.42 7.91 -23.56
C THR A 120 -10.41 6.60 -22.80
N ALA A 121 -11.42 5.75 -23.04
CA ALA A 121 -11.57 4.43 -22.42
C ALA A 121 -10.46 3.45 -22.83
N ASP A 122 -9.22 3.77 -22.45
CA ASP A 122 -8.01 3.01 -22.66
C ASP A 122 -7.62 2.32 -21.36
N VAL A 123 -6.77 1.32 -21.49
CA VAL A 123 -6.33 0.45 -20.41
C VAL A 123 -5.04 1.05 -19.85
N TYR A 124 -5.04 1.67 -18.68
CA TYR A 124 -3.85 2.36 -18.14
C TYR A 124 -3.09 1.50 -17.11
N LYS A 125 -1.76 1.53 -17.18
CA LYS A 125 -0.82 0.93 -16.22
C LYS A 125 -0.44 1.87 -15.10
N SER A 126 -0.69 3.15 -15.30
CA SER A 126 -0.46 4.15 -14.28
C SER A 126 -1.47 5.26 -14.32
N ASP A 127 -1.78 5.80 -13.14
CA ASP A 127 -2.76 6.86 -12.97
C ASP A 127 -2.25 7.91 -11.97
N TYR A 128 -2.06 9.12 -12.49
CA TYR A 128 -1.55 10.25 -11.75
C TYR A 128 -2.49 11.43 -11.92
N HIS A 129 -2.74 12.15 -10.85
CA HIS A 129 -3.47 13.42 -10.88
C HIS A 129 -2.92 14.40 -9.85
N THR A 130 -3.39 15.64 -9.92
CA THR A 130 -3.08 16.67 -8.95
C THR A 130 -3.95 16.46 -7.72
N TYR A 131 -3.36 16.65 -6.55
CA TYR A 131 -4.09 16.58 -5.29
C TYR A 131 -5.05 17.76 -5.15
N GLN A 132 -6.23 17.48 -4.62
CA GLN A 132 -7.25 18.45 -4.26
C GLN A 132 -7.33 18.51 -2.73
N GLU A 133 -7.12 19.71 -2.18
CA GLU A 133 -7.10 19.89 -0.74
C GLU A 133 -8.50 19.72 -0.13
N GLY A 134 -8.58 18.99 0.98
CA GLY A 134 -9.82 18.78 1.71
C GLY A 134 -10.76 17.76 1.09
N THR A 135 -10.37 17.08 0.02
CA THR A 135 -11.15 16.01 -0.62
C THR A 135 -10.49 14.64 -0.42
N GLU A 136 -11.30 13.59 -0.48
CA GLU A 136 -10.78 12.23 -0.61
C GLU A 136 -10.27 12.03 -2.04
N GLU A 137 -9.11 11.39 -2.18
CA GLU A 137 -8.59 10.99 -3.49
C GLU A 137 -8.86 9.51 -3.72
N ARG A 138 -9.22 9.16 -4.96
CA ARG A 138 -9.68 7.82 -5.32
C ARG A 138 -9.03 7.36 -6.61
N TRP A 139 -8.51 6.13 -6.60
CA TRP A 139 -8.03 5.43 -7.80
C TRP A 139 -8.79 4.13 -7.95
N MET A 140 -9.53 3.99 -9.04
CA MET A 140 -10.22 2.76 -9.37
C MET A 140 -9.36 1.92 -10.31
N PHE A 141 -9.26 0.63 -10.06
CA PHE A 141 -8.52 -0.29 -10.92
C PHE A 141 -9.12 -1.69 -10.92
N THR A 142 -8.79 -2.46 -11.95
CA THR A 142 -9.15 -3.88 -12.06
C THR A 142 -7.89 -4.73 -11.94
N VAL A 143 -8.04 -5.87 -11.27
CA VAL A 143 -7.11 -7.00 -11.41
C VAL A 143 -7.77 -8.00 -12.34
N GLY A 144 -7.18 -8.19 -13.52
CA GLY A 144 -7.71 -9.05 -14.58
C GLY A 144 -6.87 -10.30 -14.77
N THR A 145 -7.51 -11.42 -15.09
CA THR A 145 -6.83 -12.69 -15.37
C THR A 145 -7.64 -13.60 -16.30
N ASP A 146 -6.97 -14.49 -17.04
CA ASP A 146 -7.63 -15.54 -17.84
C ASP A 146 -8.13 -16.74 -17.02
N ASP A 147 -7.71 -16.87 -15.75
CA ASP A 147 -8.11 -17.97 -14.87
C ASP A 147 -9.01 -17.46 -13.73
N SER A 148 -10.33 -17.60 -13.93
CA SER A 148 -11.34 -17.19 -12.97
C SER A 148 -11.39 -17.99 -11.67
N THR A 149 -10.62 -19.07 -11.57
CA THR A 149 -10.50 -19.87 -10.34
C THR A 149 -9.23 -19.53 -9.55
N SER A 150 -8.36 -18.70 -10.11
CA SER A 150 -7.06 -18.40 -9.51
C SER A 150 -7.18 -17.64 -8.18
N GLU A 151 -6.27 -18.00 -7.27
CA GLU A 151 -5.95 -17.18 -6.10
C GLU A 151 -4.89 -16.15 -6.51
N VAL A 152 -5.16 -14.89 -6.21
CA VAL A 152 -4.30 -13.76 -6.54
C VAL A 152 -3.89 -13.04 -5.26
N SER A 153 -2.62 -12.68 -5.19
CA SER A 153 -2.04 -11.85 -4.14
C SER A 153 -1.76 -10.47 -4.70
N LEU A 154 -2.41 -9.44 -4.17
CA LEU A 154 -2.15 -8.03 -4.46
C LEU A 154 -1.27 -7.42 -3.37
N THR A 155 -0.13 -6.88 -3.78
CA THR A 155 0.91 -6.34 -2.90
C THR A 155 1.22 -4.90 -3.26
N TRP A 156 1.60 -4.11 -2.25
CA TRP A 156 2.15 -2.77 -2.38
C TRP A 156 3.33 -2.63 -1.42
N ASN A 157 4.46 -2.11 -1.90
CA ASN A 157 5.70 -2.10 -1.12
C ASN A 157 5.92 -0.82 -0.30
N GLY A 158 4.91 0.04 -0.22
CA GLY A 158 4.98 1.36 0.40
C GLY A 158 4.92 2.50 -0.61
N MET A 159 5.17 3.71 -0.13
CA MET A 159 5.05 4.93 -0.90
C MET A 159 6.41 5.40 -1.40
N TYR A 160 6.51 5.77 -2.66
CA TYR A 160 7.69 6.36 -3.26
C TYR A 160 7.52 7.86 -3.33
N LEU A 161 8.44 8.59 -2.72
CA LEU A 161 8.54 10.04 -2.86
C LEU A 161 9.32 10.36 -4.14
N LEU A 162 8.86 11.38 -4.86
CA LEU A 162 9.44 11.84 -6.10
C LEU A 162 10.03 13.24 -5.88
N THR A 163 11.36 13.34 -5.86
CA THR A 163 12.03 14.65 -5.79
C THR A 163 12.38 15.12 -7.20
N PRO A 164 11.80 16.22 -7.70
CA PRO A 164 12.11 16.71 -9.04
C PRO A 164 13.55 17.22 -9.10
N TYR A 165 14.21 17.01 -10.24
CA TYR A 165 15.50 17.61 -10.57
C TYR A 165 15.60 17.90 -12.06
N ILE A 166 16.45 18.84 -12.44
CA ILE A 166 16.73 19.16 -13.85
C ILE A 166 18.00 18.42 -14.27
N ASP A 167 17.90 17.62 -15.34
CA ASP A 167 19.05 16.91 -15.89
C ASP A 167 19.94 17.81 -16.79
N SER A 168 21.05 17.26 -17.29
CA SER A 168 21.98 17.99 -18.16
C SER A 168 21.38 18.42 -19.51
N GLU A 169 20.25 17.85 -19.90
CA GLU A 169 19.51 18.20 -21.12
C GLU A 169 18.37 19.20 -20.84
N ASN A 170 18.34 19.79 -19.63
CA ASN A 170 17.31 20.71 -19.17
C ASN A 170 15.90 20.08 -19.17
N ARG A 171 15.81 18.77 -18.91
CA ARG A 171 14.56 18.05 -18.71
C ARG A 171 14.31 17.85 -17.23
N GLU A 172 13.05 17.99 -16.83
CA GLU A 172 12.63 17.60 -15.49
C GLU A 172 12.56 16.07 -15.38
N GLN A 173 13.21 15.55 -14.36
CA GLN A 173 13.28 14.15 -14.01
C GLN A 173 12.93 13.99 -12.52
N TYR A 174 12.67 12.77 -12.09
CA TYR A 174 12.36 12.50 -10.68
C TYR A 174 13.35 11.51 -10.09
N LYS A 175 13.82 11.83 -8.88
CA LYS A 175 14.55 10.88 -8.05
C LYS A 175 13.56 10.17 -7.14
N GLU A 176 13.54 8.85 -7.22
CA GLU A 176 12.68 8.01 -6.40
C GLU A 176 13.34 7.65 -5.05
N SER A 177 12.58 7.82 -3.97
CA SER A 177 12.94 7.32 -2.64
C SER A 177 11.77 6.63 -1.97
N LEU A 178 11.95 5.37 -1.57
CA LEU A 178 10.95 4.62 -0.82
C LEU A 178 10.81 5.20 0.60
N SER A 179 9.58 5.47 1.01
CA SER A 179 9.21 5.92 2.34
C SER A 179 8.15 4.99 2.92
N LEU A 180 8.58 4.09 3.82
CA LEU A 180 7.71 3.10 4.47
C LEU A 180 6.91 3.71 5.64
N ASN A 181 7.47 4.74 6.27
CA ASN A 181 6.91 5.38 7.46
C ASN A 181 6.29 6.74 7.11
N ASN A 182 5.93 6.97 5.84
CA ASN A 182 5.29 8.22 5.51
C ASN A 182 3.92 8.29 6.21
N PRO A 183 3.63 9.36 6.97
CA PRO A 183 2.40 9.45 7.72
C PRO A 183 1.13 9.38 6.85
N LEU A 184 1.18 9.84 5.59
CA LEU A 184 0.08 9.75 4.62
C LEU A 184 -0.43 8.32 4.42
N ILE A 185 0.43 7.30 4.55
CA ILE A 185 0.05 5.89 4.38
C ILE A 185 -1.04 5.48 5.39
N THR A 186 -1.08 6.10 6.58
CA THR A 186 -2.09 5.81 7.61
C THR A 186 -3.49 6.33 7.27
N TYR A 187 -3.60 7.14 6.22
CA TYR A 187 -4.86 7.68 5.70
C TYR A 187 -5.31 6.90 4.46
N MET A 188 -4.59 5.84 4.09
CA MET A 188 -4.88 5.08 2.89
C MET A 188 -5.53 3.73 3.20
N LYS A 189 -6.53 3.38 2.40
CA LYS A 189 -7.15 2.06 2.41
C LYS A 189 -7.36 1.53 0.99
N LEU A 190 -7.29 0.22 0.87
CA LEU A 190 -7.75 -0.53 -0.29
C LEU A 190 -9.17 -1.03 -0.01
N VAL A 191 -10.09 -0.85 -0.95
CA VAL A 191 -11.45 -1.37 -0.90
C VAL A 191 -11.63 -2.38 -2.02
N ASP A 192 -12.01 -3.60 -1.65
CA ASP A 192 -12.47 -4.62 -2.58
C ASP A 192 -13.95 -4.36 -2.88
N VAL A 193 -14.25 -3.85 -4.09
CA VAL A 193 -15.60 -3.36 -4.43
C VAL A 193 -16.64 -4.47 -4.42
N GLU A 194 -16.24 -5.69 -4.82
CA GLU A 194 -17.14 -6.85 -4.91
C GLU A 194 -17.60 -7.30 -3.50
N THR A 195 -16.69 -7.28 -2.53
CA THR A 195 -16.99 -7.75 -1.16
C THR A 195 -17.27 -6.63 -0.17
N GLY A 196 -17.05 -5.38 -0.55
CA GLY A 196 -17.07 -4.22 0.36
C GLY A 196 -15.98 -4.27 1.45
N LYS A 197 -14.98 -5.15 1.30
CA LYS A 197 -13.94 -5.34 2.32
C LYS A 197 -12.94 -4.20 2.24
N GLU A 198 -12.74 -3.53 3.37
CA GLU A 198 -11.70 -2.51 3.52
C GLU A 198 -10.43 -3.11 4.13
N ILE A 199 -9.27 -2.69 3.61
CA ILE A 199 -7.95 -3.14 4.04
C ILE A 199 -7.08 -1.90 4.27
N ALA A 200 -6.56 -1.73 5.48
CA ALA A 200 -5.59 -0.69 5.77
C ALA A 200 -4.31 -0.95 4.97
N VAL A 201 -3.76 0.10 4.36
CA VAL A 201 -2.56 -0.02 3.53
C VAL A 201 -1.34 -0.38 4.38
N SER A 202 -1.27 0.11 5.61
CA SER A 202 -0.22 -0.24 6.56
C SER A 202 -0.82 -0.54 7.93
N VAL A 203 -0.22 -1.50 8.62
CA VAL A 203 -0.50 -1.82 10.02
C VAL A 203 0.84 -1.90 10.73
N ASP A 204 1.00 -1.17 11.82
CA ASP A 204 2.25 -1.09 12.58
C ASP A 204 3.49 -0.74 11.73
N GLY A 205 3.31 0.16 10.74
CA GLY A 205 4.37 0.58 9.82
C GLY A 205 4.73 -0.45 8.74
N GLN A 206 4.00 -1.57 8.65
CA GLN A 206 4.22 -2.60 7.64
C GLN A 206 3.13 -2.58 6.58
N ALA A 207 3.54 -2.48 5.32
CA ALA A 207 2.65 -2.61 4.18
C ALA A 207 1.97 -3.98 4.18
N GLN A 208 0.67 -3.99 3.93
CA GLN A 208 -0.13 -5.22 3.92
C GLN A 208 -0.13 -5.90 2.56
N THR A 209 -0.65 -7.12 2.52
CA THR A 209 -0.89 -7.88 1.29
C THR A 209 -2.30 -8.41 1.34
N TYR A 210 -3.02 -8.29 0.23
CA TYR A 210 -4.38 -8.78 0.12
C TYR A 210 -4.45 -9.99 -0.81
N ILE A 211 -4.89 -11.12 -0.27
CA ILE A 211 -5.08 -12.37 -1.02
C ILE A 211 -6.58 -12.58 -1.22
N PHE A 212 -6.98 -12.86 -2.46
CA PHE A 212 -8.37 -13.10 -2.83
C PHE A 212 -8.48 -14.17 -3.92
N ASN A 213 -9.66 -14.77 -4.04
CA ASN A 213 -10.01 -15.63 -5.16
C ASN A 213 -10.80 -14.84 -6.20
N MET A 214 -10.63 -15.17 -7.48
CA MET A 214 -11.39 -14.54 -8.56
C MET A 214 -12.88 -14.93 -8.59
N ASN A 215 -13.31 -15.92 -7.81
CA ASN A 215 -14.70 -16.33 -7.59
C ASN A 215 -15.49 -16.60 -8.88
N GLY A 216 -14.84 -17.11 -9.92
CA GLY A 216 -15.48 -17.37 -11.22
C GLY A 216 -15.52 -16.17 -12.17
N GLN A 217 -15.01 -15.00 -11.77
CA GLN A 217 -14.87 -13.82 -12.62
C GLN A 217 -13.46 -13.69 -13.20
N ASN A 218 -13.32 -13.05 -14.35
CA ASN A 218 -12.00 -12.78 -14.96
C ASN A 218 -11.43 -11.42 -14.53
N GLU A 219 -12.23 -10.61 -13.84
CA GLU A 219 -11.87 -9.26 -13.42
C GLU A 219 -12.40 -9.04 -12.01
N ARG A 220 -11.63 -8.32 -11.20
CA ARG A 220 -12.05 -7.90 -9.86
C ARG A 220 -11.70 -6.43 -9.68
N VAL A 221 -12.69 -5.65 -9.25
CA VAL A 221 -12.58 -4.20 -9.13
C VAL A 221 -12.14 -3.81 -7.72
N PHE A 222 -11.21 -2.87 -7.66
CA PHE A 222 -10.66 -2.29 -6.44
C PHE A 222 -10.72 -0.78 -6.50
N GLU A 223 -10.83 -0.18 -5.33
CA GLU A 223 -10.70 1.25 -5.13
C GLU A 223 -9.59 1.50 -4.09
N TRP A 224 -8.61 2.32 -4.46
CA TRP A 224 -7.66 2.87 -3.50
C TRP A 224 -8.17 4.24 -3.06
N VAL A 225 -8.26 4.45 -1.75
CA VAL A 225 -8.79 5.70 -1.18
C VAL A 225 -7.75 6.33 -0.27
N VAL A 226 -7.47 7.62 -0.48
CA VAL A 226 -6.76 8.48 0.47
C VAL A 226 -7.80 9.34 1.18
N GLN A 227 -7.99 9.09 2.46
CA GLN A 227 -9.00 9.75 3.28
C GLN A 227 -8.47 11.04 3.92
N THR A 228 -9.39 11.87 4.42
CA THR A 228 -9.06 13.05 5.23
C THR A 228 -8.77 12.71 6.69
N GLU A 229 -9.19 11.53 7.14
CA GLU A 229 -9.00 11.03 8.50
C GLU A 229 -8.15 9.75 8.52
N VAL A 230 -7.56 9.45 9.68
CA VAL A 230 -6.76 8.24 9.87
C VAL A 230 -7.64 7.01 9.73
N VAL A 231 -7.20 6.05 8.91
CA VAL A 231 -7.92 4.80 8.66
C VAL A 231 -7.95 3.96 9.93
N SER A 232 -9.13 3.84 10.53
CA SER A 232 -9.38 3.03 11.72
C SER A 232 -10.20 1.79 11.36
N ILE A 233 -9.58 0.82 10.68
CA ILE A 233 -10.24 -0.45 10.37
C ILE A 233 -10.06 -1.38 11.58
N PRO A 234 -11.14 -1.80 12.27
CA PRO A 234 -11.02 -2.72 13.37
C PRO A 234 -10.35 -3.99 12.86
N LEU A 235 -9.17 -4.32 13.41
CA LEU A 235 -8.51 -5.58 13.12
C LEU A 235 -9.46 -6.69 13.57
N THR A 236 -10.27 -7.18 12.64
CA THR A 236 -10.91 -8.47 12.80
C THR A 236 -9.73 -9.41 12.96
N LYS A 237 -9.58 -10.00 14.15
CA LYS A 237 -8.56 -11.01 14.45
C LYS A 237 -8.71 -12.09 13.39
N SER A 238 -8.02 -11.94 12.25
CA SER A 238 -8.10 -12.88 11.15
C SER A 238 -7.29 -14.07 11.59
N SER A 239 -8.01 -14.95 12.28
CA SER A 239 -7.65 -16.32 12.53
C SER A 239 -6.96 -16.88 11.30
N ALA A 240 -5.69 -17.27 11.46
CA ALA A 240 -4.88 -17.98 10.48
C ALA A 240 -4.55 -17.21 9.18
N LEU A 241 -3.66 -16.21 9.28
CA LEU A 241 -2.61 -16.03 8.29
C LEU A 241 -1.83 -17.35 8.17
N THR A 242 -2.22 -18.16 7.19
CA THR A 242 -1.54 -19.39 6.80
C THR A 242 -0.05 -19.09 6.60
N SER A 243 0.81 -20.02 7.01
CA SER A 243 2.28 -19.95 6.96
C SER A 243 2.87 -19.52 5.60
N LYS A 244 2.08 -19.56 4.54
CA LYS A 244 2.37 -19.07 3.18
C LYS A 244 2.49 -17.54 3.07
N ALA A 245 1.68 -16.76 3.78
CA ALA A 245 1.78 -15.30 3.75
C ALA A 245 3.09 -14.81 4.41
N LYS A 246 3.52 -15.48 5.49
CA LYS A 246 4.81 -15.20 6.15
C LYS A 246 6.02 -15.54 5.27
N SER A 247 5.95 -16.57 4.42
CA SER A 247 7.06 -16.90 3.51
C SER A 247 7.20 -15.91 2.36
N ILE A 248 6.08 -15.37 1.85
CA ILE A 248 6.08 -14.29 0.85
C ILE A 248 6.68 -13.00 1.44
N GLN A 249 6.24 -12.61 2.65
CA GLN A 249 6.80 -11.43 3.35
C GLN A 249 8.32 -11.56 3.62
N LYS A 250 8.79 -12.76 4.00
CA LYS A 250 10.23 -13.00 4.20
C LYS A 250 11.02 -12.82 2.90
N ASN A 251 10.48 -13.23 1.76
CA ASN A 251 11.13 -13.05 0.46
C ASN A 251 11.20 -11.58 0.03
N VAL A 252 10.17 -10.77 0.36
CA VAL A 252 10.18 -9.32 0.12
C VAL A 252 11.22 -8.62 0.98
N ALA A 253 11.30 -8.96 2.27
CA ALA A 253 12.33 -8.42 3.17
C ALA A 253 13.77 -8.75 2.69
N ILE A 254 13.99 -9.98 2.19
CA ILE A 254 15.28 -10.38 1.61
C ILE A 254 15.58 -9.63 0.32
N MET A 255 14.59 -9.39 -0.55
CA MET A 255 14.79 -8.56 -1.74
C MET A 255 15.14 -7.12 -1.39
N ASN A 256 14.45 -6.50 -0.42
CA ASN A 256 14.71 -5.13 0.01
C ASN A 256 16.11 -4.98 0.60
N ALA A 257 16.54 -5.90 1.48
CA ALA A 257 17.91 -5.92 2.01
C ALA A 257 18.96 -6.08 0.90
N LYS A 258 18.67 -6.88 -0.14
CA LYS A 258 19.56 -7.06 -1.29
C LYS A 258 19.63 -5.83 -2.20
N ILE A 259 18.54 -5.07 -2.30
CA ILE A 259 18.50 -3.79 -3.03
C ILE A 259 19.31 -2.74 -2.27
N GLU A 260 19.15 -2.63 -0.95
CA GLU A 260 19.94 -1.70 -0.12
C GLU A 260 21.44 -2.02 -0.16
N ALA A 261 21.82 -3.30 -0.06
CA ALA A 261 23.21 -3.71 -0.19
C ALA A 261 23.82 -3.35 -1.55
N LYS A 262 23.07 -3.55 -2.64
CA LYS A 262 23.54 -3.15 -4.00
C LYS A 262 23.62 -1.64 -4.19
N ARG A 263 22.76 -0.87 -3.53
CA ARG A 263 22.77 0.60 -3.55
C ARG A 263 23.97 1.16 -2.77
N ALA A 264 24.39 0.48 -1.71
CA ALA A 264 25.63 0.79 -0.99
C ALA A 264 26.90 0.44 -1.80
N GLU A 265 26.83 -0.55 -2.70
CA GLU A 265 27.98 -1.01 -3.49
C GLU A 265 28.17 -0.31 -4.85
N SER A 266 27.20 0.49 -5.33
CA SER A 266 27.32 1.07 -6.67
C SER A 266 26.61 2.41 -6.85
N PHE A 267 27.32 3.51 -6.58
CA PHE A 267 27.31 4.72 -7.43
C PHE A 267 28.34 5.74 -6.91
N ASP A 268 29.59 5.61 -7.34
CA ASP A 268 30.57 6.69 -7.22
C ASP A 268 30.44 7.57 -8.47
N LEU A 269 29.71 8.68 -8.37
CA LEU A 269 29.51 9.66 -9.45
C LEU A 269 30.83 10.28 -9.96
N SER A 270 31.94 10.11 -9.23
CA SER A 270 33.26 10.57 -9.68
C SER A 270 33.93 9.63 -10.67
N LYS A 271 33.38 8.43 -10.92
CA LYS A 271 33.96 7.44 -11.83
C LYS A 271 32.99 7.09 -12.98
N PRO A 272 33.35 7.33 -14.25
CA PRO A 272 32.53 6.94 -15.38
C PRO A 272 32.37 5.39 -15.45
N PRO A 273 31.25 4.89 -15.98
CA PRO A 273 31.01 3.45 -16.10
C PRO A 273 32.08 2.78 -16.98
N ILE A 274 32.67 1.71 -16.46
CA ILE A 274 33.69 0.92 -17.17
C ILE A 274 32.96 -0.08 -18.06
N PHE A 275 32.89 0.20 -19.37
CA PHE A 275 32.45 -0.79 -20.35
C PHE A 275 33.57 -1.80 -20.57
N LYS A 276 33.33 -3.06 -20.22
CA LYS A 276 34.22 -4.15 -20.62
C LYS A 276 34.01 -4.40 -22.11
N GLU A 277 34.99 -4.02 -22.93
CA GLU A 277 35.01 -4.38 -24.34
C GLU A 277 34.88 -5.90 -24.48
N ALA A 278 33.85 -6.32 -25.22
CA ALA A 278 33.69 -7.70 -25.61
C ALA A 278 34.89 -8.07 -26.50
N ARG A 279 35.71 -9.01 -26.03
CA ARG A 279 36.75 -9.62 -26.87
C ARG A 279 36.04 -10.40 -27.98
N ASP A 280 36.11 -9.86 -29.19
CA ASP A 280 35.86 -10.62 -30.41
C ASP A 280 36.85 -11.79 -30.48
N GLY A 281 36.34 -13.00 -30.27
CA GLY A 281 37.05 -14.24 -30.54
C GLY A 281 36.90 -14.61 -32.00
N LYS A 282 38.02 -14.62 -32.72
CA LYS A 282 38.20 -15.31 -34.01
C LYS A 282 38.16 -16.82 -33.83
#